data_AF-A0A2D7KX09-F1
#
_entry.id   AF-A0A2D7KX09-F1
#
_cell.length_a   1.000
_cell.length_b   1.000
_cell.length_c   1.000
_cell.angle_alpha   90.00
_cell.angle_beta   90.00
_cell.angle_gamma   90.00
#
_symmetry.space_group_name_H-M   'P 1'
#
loop_
_entity.id
_entity.type
_entity.pdbx_description
1 polymer ?
#
loop_
_entity_poly.entity_id
_entity_poly.type
_entity_poly.pdbx_seq_one_letter_code
_entity_poly.pdbx_strand_id
1 'polypeptide(L)'
;MSRDLNKYFVKYNTKISKVLKIINSNEIKFIVVLDNNKNLLGTVTDGDIRRTILKKIDLNSSVNLIMNKNPITANINLSKEELIKIMKRNSIQQLPLLDEEDYVVDIAFFNELVNPILRNNSVFIMLGGLGKRLRPLTKDIPKPMLMIGNKPILERIFDLLIDQGFKDFYFSINFKGDLIKKYFGDGSKWGVNITYINEYKQMGTAGSLSLIKKKFLNDILVLNGDLFTDMNFVKLLDFHKYKNSDATMVVNEKEFEIPYGVITLKNEKILEISEKPKTKFHINSGIYVLSPNSLKKIPTKFIDMTDFFDEMIKQKKNVNAYISNELWIDIGSIKEFKKTKKFF
;
A
#
# COMPACT_ATOMS: atom_id res chain seq x y z
N MET A 1 7.30 -21.14 1.40
CA MET A 1 6.99 -22.50 1.90
C MET A 1 6.37 -23.26 0.73
N SER A 2 6.94 -24.40 0.33
CA SER A 2 6.35 -25.26 -0.71
C SER A 2 4.98 -25.77 -0.24
N ARG A 3 3.94 -25.48 -1.03
CA ARG A 3 2.55 -25.88 -0.75
C ARG A 3 2.37 -27.34 -1.13
N ASP A 4 1.71 -28.13 -0.28
CA ASP A 4 1.34 -29.51 -0.62
C ASP A 4 0.17 -29.50 -1.62
N LEU A 5 0.53 -29.57 -2.91
CA LEU A 5 -0.42 -29.53 -4.04
C LEU A 5 -1.34 -30.75 -4.09
N ASN A 6 -0.93 -31.87 -3.48
CA ASN A 6 -1.72 -33.11 -3.53
C ASN A 6 -3.10 -32.95 -2.89
N LYS A 7 -3.27 -31.97 -2.00
CA LYS A 7 -4.56 -31.64 -1.37
C LYS A 7 -5.58 -31.05 -2.34
N TYR A 8 -5.15 -30.58 -3.51
CA TYR A 8 -6.01 -29.99 -4.53
C TYR A 8 -6.24 -30.93 -5.72
N PHE A 9 -5.60 -32.09 -5.74
CA PHE A 9 -5.62 -33.00 -6.90
C PHE A 9 -6.49 -34.23 -6.61
N VAL A 10 -7.35 -34.58 -7.57
CA VAL A 10 -8.18 -35.79 -7.50
C VAL A 10 -8.15 -36.53 -8.84
N LYS A 11 -8.34 -37.85 -8.80
CA LYS A 11 -8.53 -38.65 -10.03
C LYS A 11 -9.93 -38.43 -10.60
N TYR A 12 -10.07 -38.49 -11.93
CA TYR A 12 -11.33 -38.30 -12.64
C TYR A 12 -12.49 -39.22 -12.22
N ASN A 13 -12.20 -40.38 -11.64
CA ASN A 13 -13.19 -41.35 -11.14
C ASN A 13 -13.56 -41.15 -9.66
N THR A 14 -13.05 -40.09 -9.02
CA THR A 14 -13.33 -39.78 -7.62
C THR A 14 -14.81 -39.42 -7.44
N LYS A 15 -15.46 -39.95 -6.41
CA LYS A 15 -16.85 -39.62 -6.08
C LYS A 15 -17.03 -38.13 -5.77
N ILE A 16 -18.11 -37.52 -6.26
CA ILE A 16 -18.45 -36.11 -6.02
C ILE A 16 -18.52 -35.81 -4.51
N SER A 17 -19.07 -36.72 -3.70
CA SER A 17 -19.12 -36.60 -2.23
C SER A 17 -17.75 -36.47 -1.56
N LYS A 18 -16.71 -37.11 -2.13
CA LYS A 18 -15.34 -36.97 -1.64
C LYS A 18 -14.74 -35.62 -2.06
N VAL A 19 -14.98 -35.17 -3.29
CA VAL A 19 -14.55 -33.85 -3.79
C VAL A 19 -15.15 -32.73 -2.94
N LEU A 20 -16.44 -32.83 -2.62
CA LEU A 20 -17.15 -31.93 -1.69
C LEU A 20 -16.48 -31.82 -0.33
N LYS A 21 -16.09 -32.96 0.27
CA LYS A 21 -15.37 -32.97 1.54
C LYS A 21 -14.03 -32.24 1.45
N ILE A 22 -13.27 -32.48 0.38
CA ILE A 22 -11.96 -31.85 0.16
C ILE A 22 -12.12 -30.34 -0.02
N ILE A 23 -13.08 -29.90 -0.84
CA ILE A 23 -13.39 -28.47 -1.06
C ILE A 23 -13.79 -27.78 0.24
N ASN A 24 -14.54 -28.46 1.11
CA ASN A 24 -14.98 -27.89 2.38
C ASN A 24 -13.90 -27.91 3.46
N SER A 25 -12.98 -28.88 3.43
CA SER A 25 -11.87 -28.98 4.38
C SER A 25 -10.66 -28.12 4.00
N ASN A 26 -10.56 -27.73 2.72
CA ASN A 26 -9.49 -26.87 2.24
C ASN A 26 -9.93 -25.40 2.33
N GLU A 27 -9.01 -24.51 2.67
CA GLU A 27 -9.25 -23.05 2.61
C GLU A 27 -9.62 -22.58 1.19
N ILE A 28 -9.25 -23.38 0.20
CA ILE A 28 -9.39 -23.07 -1.22
C ILE A 28 -10.45 -23.97 -1.84
N LYS A 29 -11.49 -23.33 -2.36
CA LYS A 29 -12.68 -23.95 -2.98
C LYS A 29 -12.44 -24.36 -4.43
N PHE A 30 -11.33 -25.04 -4.68
CA PHE A 30 -10.84 -25.36 -6.03
C PHE A 30 -10.14 -26.72 -6.04
N ILE A 31 -10.44 -27.53 -7.06
CA ILE A 31 -9.87 -28.86 -7.27
C ILE A 31 -9.45 -29.02 -8.72
N VAL A 32 -8.31 -29.66 -8.93
CA VAL A 32 -7.81 -30.10 -10.23
C VAL A 32 -8.07 -31.58 -10.38
N VAL A 33 -8.64 -31.96 -11.52
CA VAL A 33 -8.95 -33.34 -11.86
C VAL A 33 -7.91 -33.85 -12.84
N LEU A 34 -7.25 -34.94 -12.48
CA LEU A 34 -6.17 -35.55 -13.24
C LEU A 34 -6.53 -36.95 -13.74
N ASP A 35 -5.87 -37.39 -14.80
CA ASP A 35 -5.87 -38.80 -15.22
C ASP A 35 -4.88 -39.64 -14.38
N ASN A 36 -4.66 -40.90 -14.78
CA ASN A 36 -3.70 -41.78 -14.10
C ASN A 36 -2.23 -41.40 -14.35
N ASN A 37 -1.96 -40.63 -15.41
CA ASN A 37 -0.64 -40.17 -15.84
C ASN A 37 -0.35 -38.73 -15.37
N LYS A 38 -1.22 -38.13 -14.54
CA LYS A 38 -1.17 -36.74 -14.04
C LYS A 38 -1.47 -35.66 -15.07
N ASN A 39 -2.04 -35.99 -16.23
CA ASN A 39 -2.51 -35.00 -17.18
C ASN A 39 -3.76 -34.29 -16.65
N LEU A 40 -3.88 -32.99 -16.94
CA LEU A 40 -5.06 -32.21 -16.60
C LEU A 40 -6.28 -32.64 -17.41
N LEU A 41 -7.34 -33.10 -16.73
CA LEU A 41 -8.63 -33.42 -17.36
C LEU A 41 -9.71 -32.37 -17.09
N GLY A 42 -9.56 -31.58 -16.03
CA GLY A 42 -10.51 -30.54 -15.71
C GLY A 42 -10.34 -29.93 -14.34
N THR A 43 -11.22 -29.00 -13.99
CA THR A 43 -11.24 -28.37 -12.65
C THR A 43 -12.65 -28.37 -12.07
N VAL A 44 -12.76 -28.27 -10.75
CA VAL A 44 -14.03 -28.20 -10.02
C VAL A 44 -13.96 -27.06 -9.02
N THR A 45 -15.01 -26.24 -9.02
CA THR A 45 -15.20 -25.12 -8.10
C THR A 45 -16.49 -25.29 -7.29
N ASP A 46 -16.68 -24.47 -6.25
CA ASP A 46 -17.98 -24.32 -5.57
C ASP A 46 -19.12 -24.04 -6.55
N GLY A 47 -18.85 -23.32 -7.65
CA GLY A 47 -19.84 -23.05 -8.70
C GLY A 47 -20.31 -24.32 -9.41
N ASP A 48 -19.41 -25.25 -9.70
CA ASP A 48 -19.71 -26.55 -10.31
C ASP A 48 -20.51 -27.44 -9.36
N ILE A 49 -20.10 -27.49 -8.10
CA ILE A 49 -20.81 -28.19 -7.03
C ILE A 49 -22.24 -27.67 -6.88
N ARG A 50 -22.40 -26.34 -6.79
CA ARG A 50 -23.73 -25.71 -6.68
C ARG A 50 -24.62 -26.05 -7.87
N ARG A 51 -24.07 -26.03 -9.10
CA ARG A 51 -24.79 -26.46 -10.32
C ARG A 51 -25.17 -27.94 -10.27
N THR A 52 -24.31 -28.79 -9.74
CA THR A 52 -24.54 -30.23 -9.58
C THR A 52 -25.72 -30.52 -8.66
N ILE A 53 -25.78 -29.83 -7.52
CA ILE A 53 -26.89 -29.94 -6.54
C ILE A 53 -28.21 -29.51 -7.18
N LEU A 54 -28.21 -28.38 -7.92
CA LEU A 54 -29.41 -27.90 -8.62
C LEU A 54 -29.91 -28.88 -9.70
N LYS A 55 -28.99 -29.61 -10.34
CA LYS A 55 -29.30 -30.65 -11.32
C LYS A 55 -29.69 -32.00 -10.72
N LYS A 56 -29.69 -32.14 -9.39
CA LYS A 56 -29.99 -33.39 -8.65
C LYS A 56 -29.13 -34.58 -9.09
N ILE A 57 -27.87 -34.34 -9.45
CA ILE A 57 -26.91 -35.40 -9.77
C ILE A 57 -26.54 -36.14 -8.48
N ASP A 58 -26.51 -37.47 -8.53
CA ASP A 58 -26.13 -38.30 -7.38
C ASP A 58 -24.68 -38.04 -6.97
N LEU A 59 -24.48 -37.70 -5.69
CA LEU A 59 -23.16 -37.39 -5.11
C LEU A 59 -22.23 -38.61 -5.04
N ASN A 60 -22.76 -39.82 -5.23
CA ASN A 60 -21.93 -41.03 -5.37
C ASN A 60 -21.37 -41.22 -6.78
N SER A 61 -21.84 -40.42 -7.75
CA SER A 61 -21.33 -40.44 -9.11
C SER A 61 -19.92 -39.84 -9.19
N SER A 62 -19.28 -40.06 -10.33
CA SER A 62 -17.91 -39.65 -10.62
C SER A 62 -17.79 -38.14 -10.91
N VAL A 63 -16.68 -37.53 -10.50
CA VAL A 63 -16.39 -36.09 -10.67
C VAL A 63 -16.30 -35.66 -12.14
N ASN A 64 -15.97 -36.58 -13.06
CA ASN A 64 -15.94 -36.32 -14.51
C ASN A 64 -17.28 -35.80 -15.09
N LEU A 65 -18.40 -36.03 -14.41
CA LEU A 65 -19.73 -35.54 -14.81
C LEU A 65 -19.95 -34.06 -14.52
N ILE A 66 -19.15 -33.48 -13.62
CA ILE A 66 -19.38 -32.14 -13.06
C ILE A 66 -18.23 -31.17 -13.27
N MET A 67 -17.05 -31.67 -13.64
CA MET A 67 -15.86 -30.84 -13.85
C MET A 67 -15.98 -29.94 -15.09
N ASN A 68 -15.34 -28.78 -15.05
CA ASN A 68 -15.04 -28.03 -16.25
C ASN A 68 -13.94 -28.76 -17.03
N LYS A 69 -14.28 -29.31 -18.19
CA LYS A 69 -13.36 -30.09 -19.06
C LYS A 69 -12.37 -29.21 -19.83
N ASN A 70 -12.64 -27.92 -19.95
CA ASN A 70 -11.77 -26.96 -20.63
C ASN A 70 -11.37 -25.86 -19.64
N PRO A 71 -10.56 -26.18 -18.62
CA PRO A 71 -10.08 -25.18 -17.68
C PRO A 71 -9.11 -24.22 -18.38
N ILE A 72 -9.12 -22.96 -17.96
CA ILE A 72 -8.09 -22.01 -18.36
C ILE A 72 -6.81 -22.36 -17.59
N THR A 73 -5.70 -22.46 -18.30
CA THR A 73 -4.37 -22.78 -17.77
C THR A 73 -3.34 -21.76 -18.23
N ALA A 74 -2.14 -21.84 -17.66
CA ALA A 74 -0.98 -21.04 -18.05
C ALA A 74 0.31 -21.84 -17.91
N ASN A 75 1.34 -21.51 -18.67
CA ASN A 75 2.66 -22.09 -18.48
C ASN A 75 3.31 -21.51 -17.21
N ILE A 76 4.01 -22.34 -16.43
CA ILE A 76 4.67 -22.00 -15.16
C ILE A 76 5.74 -20.91 -15.31
N ASN A 77 6.33 -20.79 -16.50
CA ASN A 77 7.39 -19.83 -16.81
C ASN A 77 6.86 -18.40 -17.08
N LEU A 78 5.55 -18.20 -17.14
CA LEU A 78 4.97 -16.85 -17.32
C LEU A 78 5.23 -15.97 -16.10
N SER A 79 5.42 -14.67 -16.36
CA SER A 79 5.63 -13.70 -15.30
C SER A 79 4.37 -13.50 -14.45
N LYS A 80 4.58 -13.06 -13.21
CA LYS A 80 3.50 -12.71 -12.27
C LYS A 80 2.44 -11.77 -12.88
N GLU A 81 2.88 -10.79 -13.66
CA GLU A 81 2.01 -9.80 -14.30
C GLU A 81 1.14 -10.41 -15.41
N GLU A 82 1.69 -11.35 -16.18
CA GLU A 82 0.95 -12.09 -17.21
C GLU A 82 -0.10 -13.00 -16.58
N LEU A 83 0.26 -13.73 -15.51
CA LEU A 83 -0.68 -14.55 -14.76
C LEU A 83 -1.86 -13.71 -14.24
N ILE A 84 -1.58 -12.56 -13.62
CA ILE A 84 -2.61 -11.62 -13.15
C ILE A 84 -3.51 -11.15 -14.32
N LYS A 85 -2.95 -10.85 -15.49
CA LYS A 85 -3.73 -10.44 -16.67
C LYS A 85 -4.66 -11.55 -17.16
N ILE A 86 -4.17 -12.79 -17.25
CA ILE A 86 -4.98 -13.97 -17.64
C ILE A 86 -6.13 -14.14 -16.65
N MET A 87 -5.84 -14.08 -15.35
CA MET A 87 -6.84 -14.26 -14.31
C MET A 87 -7.91 -13.17 -14.31
N LYS A 88 -7.51 -11.89 -14.46
CA LYS A 88 -8.45 -10.75 -14.57
C LYS A 88 -9.34 -10.86 -15.81
N ARG A 89 -8.74 -11.11 -16.98
CA ARG A 89 -9.49 -11.19 -18.25
C ARG A 89 -10.58 -12.24 -18.23
N ASN A 90 -10.33 -13.35 -17.54
CA ASN A 90 -11.26 -14.47 -17.46
C ASN A 90 -12.08 -14.51 -16.16
N SER A 91 -11.92 -13.53 -15.26
CA SER A 91 -12.59 -13.47 -13.96
C SER A 91 -12.43 -14.73 -13.11
N ILE A 92 -11.24 -15.34 -13.13
CA ILE A 92 -10.91 -16.56 -12.37
C ILE A 92 -10.01 -16.22 -11.18
N GLN A 93 -10.20 -16.94 -10.07
CA GLN A 93 -9.43 -16.75 -8.83
C GLN A 93 -8.28 -17.75 -8.67
N GLN A 94 -8.29 -18.83 -9.45
CA GLN A 94 -7.29 -19.90 -9.46
C GLN A 94 -6.93 -20.25 -10.90
N LEU A 95 -5.66 -20.54 -11.14
CA LEU A 95 -5.11 -20.81 -12.47
C LEU A 95 -4.12 -21.98 -12.39
N PRO A 96 -4.46 -23.18 -12.86
CA PRO A 96 -3.51 -24.29 -12.95
C PRO A 96 -2.33 -23.91 -13.84
N LEU A 97 -1.12 -24.19 -13.37
CA LEU A 97 0.14 -23.93 -14.06
C LEU A 97 0.72 -25.23 -14.60
N LEU A 98 1.03 -25.22 -15.89
CA LEU A 98 1.55 -26.37 -16.64
C LEU A 98 3.05 -26.19 -16.93
N ASP A 99 3.79 -27.29 -16.97
CA ASP A 99 5.15 -27.32 -17.53
C ASP A 99 5.13 -27.48 -19.06
N GLU A 100 6.30 -27.68 -19.67
CA GLU A 100 6.46 -27.86 -21.13
C GLU A 100 5.88 -29.20 -21.64
N GLU A 101 5.58 -30.14 -20.74
CA GLU A 101 5.00 -31.45 -21.05
C GLU A 101 3.49 -31.50 -20.73
N ASP A 102 2.85 -30.34 -20.52
CA ASP A 102 1.44 -30.17 -20.17
C ASP A 102 1.02 -30.78 -18.81
N TYR A 103 1.98 -31.07 -17.92
CA TYR A 103 1.67 -31.54 -16.57
C TYR A 103 1.38 -30.39 -15.62
N VAL A 104 0.39 -30.57 -14.74
CA VAL A 104 0.08 -29.61 -13.68
C VAL A 104 1.17 -29.66 -12.61
N VAL A 105 1.99 -28.62 -12.56
CA VAL A 105 3.10 -28.50 -11.60
C VAL A 105 2.80 -27.56 -10.44
N ASP A 106 1.86 -26.61 -10.61
CA ASP A 106 1.44 -25.68 -9.55
C ASP A 106 0.05 -25.08 -9.82
N ILE A 107 -0.47 -24.29 -8.89
CA ILE A 107 -1.69 -23.50 -9.04
C ILE A 107 -1.40 -22.06 -8.62
N ALA A 108 -1.58 -21.11 -9.53
CA ALA A 108 -1.55 -19.69 -9.23
C ALA A 108 -2.87 -19.24 -8.57
N PHE A 109 -2.76 -18.48 -7.47
CA PHE A 109 -3.90 -17.91 -6.76
C PHE A 109 -3.91 -16.40 -6.91
N PHE A 110 -5.04 -15.85 -7.33
CA PHE A 110 -5.14 -14.43 -7.62
C PHE A 110 -4.82 -13.57 -6.40
N ASN A 111 -5.33 -13.96 -5.24
CA ASN A 111 -5.04 -13.28 -3.98
C ASN A 111 -3.55 -13.37 -3.61
N GLU A 112 -2.83 -14.44 -3.89
CA GLU A 112 -1.38 -14.53 -3.59
C GLU A 112 -0.54 -13.71 -4.57
N LEU A 113 -0.95 -13.69 -5.83
CA LEU A 113 -0.32 -12.86 -6.84
C LEU A 113 -0.61 -11.38 -6.58
N VAL A 114 -1.77 -11.03 -6.03
CA VAL A 114 -2.14 -9.64 -5.80
C VAL A 114 -1.83 -9.18 -4.37
N ASN A 115 -1.70 -10.11 -3.41
CA ASN A 115 -1.32 -9.77 -2.05
C ASN A 115 0.10 -9.19 -2.05
N PRO A 116 0.29 -8.02 -1.43
CA PRO A 116 1.60 -7.43 -1.37
C PRO A 116 2.54 -8.29 -0.54
N ILE A 117 3.80 -8.37 -0.97
CA ILE A 117 4.87 -8.93 -0.16
C ILE A 117 4.90 -8.14 1.16
N LEU A 118 4.68 -8.84 2.26
CA LEU A 118 4.66 -8.21 3.59
C LEU A 118 5.99 -7.52 3.86
N ARG A 119 5.92 -6.28 4.35
CA ARG A 119 7.07 -5.45 4.67
C ARG A 119 7.28 -5.45 6.18
N ASN A 120 8.53 -5.67 6.57
CA ASN A 120 8.95 -5.57 7.98
C ASN A 120 9.27 -4.12 8.40
N ASN A 121 9.16 -3.17 7.46
CA ASN A 121 9.28 -1.73 7.72
C ASN A 121 8.05 -1.25 8.48
N SER A 122 8.27 -0.51 9.57
CA SER A 122 7.18 0.15 10.28
C SER A 122 6.83 1.48 9.62
N VAL A 123 5.59 1.91 9.79
CA VAL A 123 5.08 3.19 9.28
C VAL A 123 4.69 4.08 10.45
N PHE A 124 5.21 5.30 10.48
CA PHE A 124 4.83 6.32 11.43
C PHE A 124 4.00 7.40 10.75
N ILE A 125 2.77 7.62 11.25
CA ILE A 125 1.87 8.63 10.71
C ILE A 125 1.68 9.73 11.76
N MET A 126 2.02 10.97 11.37
CA MET A 126 1.84 12.16 12.18
C MET A 126 0.42 12.68 12.09
N LEU A 127 -0.32 12.62 13.21
CA LEU A 127 -1.73 12.99 13.31
C LEU A 127 -1.98 14.12 14.34
N GLY A 128 -0.93 14.68 14.93
CA GLY A 128 -0.98 15.71 15.98
C GLY A 128 -1.31 17.14 15.53
N GLY A 129 -1.62 17.39 14.25
CA GLY A 129 -1.89 18.73 13.74
C GLY A 129 -3.23 19.33 14.21
N LEU A 130 -3.24 20.62 14.60
CA LEU A 130 -4.45 21.32 15.06
C LEU A 130 -5.46 21.65 13.94
N GLY A 131 -5.05 21.57 12.68
CA GLY A 131 -5.93 21.78 11.52
C GLY A 131 -6.57 23.17 11.43
N LYS A 132 -6.03 24.21 12.08
CA LYS A 132 -6.68 25.54 12.23
C LYS A 132 -7.05 26.19 10.89
N ARG A 133 -6.23 26.01 9.84
CA ARG A 133 -6.43 26.57 8.49
C ARG A 133 -7.64 25.98 7.72
N LEU A 134 -8.22 24.89 8.22
CA LEU A 134 -9.40 24.23 7.63
C LEU A 134 -10.68 24.49 8.42
N ARG A 135 -10.67 25.37 9.43
CA ARG A 135 -11.90 25.75 10.11
C ARG A 135 -12.89 26.38 9.12
N PRO A 136 -14.20 26.09 9.22
CA PRO A 136 -14.87 25.38 10.32
C PRO A 136 -14.82 23.83 10.23
N LEU A 137 -14.33 23.23 9.14
CA LEU A 137 -14.38 21.77 8.93
C LEU A 137 -13.69 20.97 10.05
N THR A 138 -12.62 21.52 10.62
CA THR A 138 -11.81 20.89 11.68
C THR A 138 -12.20 21.32 13.10
N LYS A 139 -13.37 21.96 13.27
CA LYS A 139 -13.86 22.42 14.58
C LYS A 139 -14.04 21.24 15.53
N ASP A 140 -14.74 20.20 15.08
CA ASP A 140 -15.13 19.06 15.92
C ASP A 140 -14.45 17.76 15.50
N ILE A 141 -13.87 17.70 14.28
CA ILE A 141 -13.26 16.51 13.70
C ILE A 141 -11.76 16.78 13.42
N PRO A 142 -10.83 15.85 13.74
CA PRO A 142 -9.43 15.96 13.34
C PRO A 142 -9.29 16.10 11.82
N LYS A 143 -8.31 16.88 11.36
CA LYS A 143 -8.03 17.03 9.92
C LYS A 143 -7.91 15.68 9.18
N PRO A 144 -7.16 14.68 9.67
CA PRO A 144 -7.05 13.36 9.01
C PRO A 144 -8.38 12.59 8.91
N MET A 145 -9.38 12.97 9.71
CA MET A 145 -10.70 12.33 9.73
C MET A 145 -11.73 13.03 8.82
N LEU A 146 -11.35 14.08 8.09
CA LEU A 146 -12.24 14.70 7.11
C LEU A 146 -12.51 13.74 5.94
N MET A 147 -13.77 13.69 5.51
CA MET A 147 -14.22 12.76 4.47
C MET A 147 -13.87 13.27 3.07
N ILE A 148 -13.28 12.40 2.26
CA ILE A 148 -13.15 12.55 0.82
C ILE A 148 -13.93 11.40 0.19
N GLY A 149 -15.06 11.70 -0.47
CA GLY A 149 -16.02 10.67 -0.88
C GLY A 149 -16.58 9.92 0.33
N ASN A 150 -16.44 8.60 0.35
CA ASN A 150 -16.95 7.71 1.42
C ASN A 150 -15.91 7.32 2.48
N LYS A 151 -14.67 7.84 2.41
CA LYS A 151 -13.59 7.49 3.36
C LYS A 151 -12.89 8.74 3.92
N PRO A 152 -12.42 8.74 5.18
CA PRO A 152 -11.55 9.78 5.71
C PRO A 152 -10.22 9.86 4.96
N ILE A 153 -9.56 11.02 4.99
CA ILE A 153 -8.21 11.22 4.42
C ILE A 153 -7.24 10.13 4.91
N LEU A 154 -7.20 9.90 6.23
CA LEU A 154 -6.28 8.94 6.84
C LEU A 154 -6.52 7.51 6.35
N GLU A 155 -7.78 7.08 6.23
CA GLU A 155 -8.11 5.72 5.78
C GLU A 155 -7.58 5.47 4.37
N ARG A 156 -7.58 6.49 3.50
CA ARG A 156 -7.09 6.36 2.12
C ARG A 156 -5.60 6.09 2.05
N ILE A 157 -4.80 6.85 2.81
CA ILE A 157 -3.34 6.62 2.89
C ILE A 157 -3.08 5.26 3.56
N PHE A 158 -3.86 4.94 4.60
CA PHE A 158 -3.73 3.70 5.35
C PHE A 158 -4.00 2.47 4.47
N ASP A 159 -5.10 2.48 3.70
CA ASP A 159 -5.42 1.43 2.72
C ASP A 159 -4.30 1.30 1.68
N LEU A 160 -3.80 2.42 1.14
CA LEU A 160 -2.70 2.40 0.17
C LEU A 160 -1.42 1.75 0.73
N LEU A 161 -1.12 2.00 2.01
CA LEU A 161 0.02 1.37 2.69
C LEU A 161 -0.22 -0.13 2.93
N ILE A 162 -1.43 -0.52 3.34
CA ILE A 162 -1.79 -1.93 3.51
C ILE A 162 -1.69 -2.67 2.18
N ASP A 163 -2.21 -2.09 1.09
CA ASP A 163 -2.15 -2.62 -0.26
C ASP A 163 -0.71 -2.75 -0.80
N GLN A 164 0.24 -2.03 -0.20
CA GLN A 164 1.67 -2.13 -0.48
C GLN A 164 2.45 -3.02 0.52
N GLY A 165 1.75 -3.64 1.46
CA GLY A 165 2.28 -4.71 2.32
C GLY A 165 2.75 -4.27 3.70
N PHE A 166 2.48 -3.02 4.10
CA PHE A 166 2.83 -2.53 5.43
C PHE A 166 1.84 -3.04 6.49
N LYS A 167 2.37 -3.50 7.63
CA LYS A 167 1.57 -4.11 8.71
C LYS A 167 1.73 -3.50 10.09
N ASP A 168 2.83 -2.80 10.36
CA ASP A 168 3.12 -2.24 11.68
C ASP A 168 3.08 -0.72 11.61
N PHE A 169 2.05 -0.13 12.22
CA PHE A 169 1.78 1.30 12.18
C PHE A 169 1.91 1.95 13.56
N TYR A 170 2.41 3.19 13.56
CA TYR A 170 2.53 4.04 14.73
C TYR A 170 1.81 5.35 14.45
N PHE A 171 0.75 5.61 15.20
CA PHE A 171 -0.07 6.81 15.05
C PHE A 171 0.27 7.80 16.15
N SER A 172 0.90 8.90 15.77
CA SER A 172 1.22 9.98 16.70
C SER A 172 0.04 10.96 16.78
N ILE A 173 -0.65 10.94 17.92
CA ILE A 173 -1.92 11.63 18.12
C ILE A 173 -1.82 12.63 19.27
N ASN A 174 -2.67 13.66 19.25
CA ASN A 174 -2.81 14.63 20.34
C ASN A 174 -4.19 14.48 21.04
N PHE A 175 -4.63 15.51 21.77
CA PHE A 175 -5.90 15.56 22.51
C PHE A 175 -7.16 15.18 21.69
N LYS A 176 -7.20 15.40 20.37
CA LYS A 176 -8.35 14.96 19.52
C LYS A 176 -8.19 13.54 18.96
N GLY A 177 -7.19 12.81 19.42
CA GLY A 177 -6.83 11.47 18.94
C GLY A 177 -7.85 10.38 19.25
N ASP A 178 -8.79 10.61 20.17
CA ASP A 178 -9.78 9.61 20.56
C ASP A 178 -10.73 9.23 19.42
N LEU A 179 -11.05 10.18 18.53
CA LEU A 179 -11.83 9.90 17.32
C LEU A 179 -11.07 8.99 16.34
N ILE A 180 -9.75 9.17 16.24
CA ILE A 180 -8.88 8.31 15.42
C ILE A 180 -8.82 6.91 16.05
N LYS A 181 -8.55 6.82 17.36
CA LYS A 181 -8.55 5.53 18.09
C LYS A 181 -9.87 4.78 17.94
N LYS A 182 -11.00 5.48 18.09
CA LYS A 182 -12.33 4.89 17.95
C LYS A 182 -12.57 4.34 16.54
N TYR A 183 -12.08 5.03 15.51
CA TYR A 183 -12.29 4.62 14.12
C TYR A 183 -11.37 3.46 13.70
N PHE A 184 -10.07 3.54 14.03
CA PHE A 184 -9.05 2.60 13.57
C PHE A 184 -8.80 1.43 14.53
N GLY A 185 -9.21 1.54 15.79
CA GLY A 185 -8.98 0.49 16.80
C GLY A 185 -7.51 0.13 16.91
N ASP A 186 -7.20 -1.15 17.09
CA ASP A 186 -5.84 -1.69 17.06
C ASP A 186 -5.36 -2.07 15.65
N GLY A 187 -6.16 -1.83 14.61
CA GLY A 187 -5.88 -2.25 13.23
C GLY A 187 -6.36 -3.65 12.86
N SER A 188 -6.91 -4.42 13.81
CA SER A 188 -7.36 -5.82 13.58
C SER A 188 -8.38 -5.96 12.45
N LYS A 189 -9.28 -4.98 12.28
CA LYS A 189 -10.24 -4.91 11.15
C LYS A 189 -9.54 -4.94 9.77
N TRP A 190 -8.31 -4.46 9.69
CA TRP A 190 -7.49 -4.41 8.48
C TRP A 190 -6.41 -5.50 8.44
N GLY A 191 -6.32 -6.37 9.46
CA GLY A 191 -5.28 -7.40 9.55
C GLY A 191 -3.87 -6.85 9.80
N VAL A 192 -3.78 -5.68 10.44
CA VAL A 192 -2.52 -4.97 10.75
C VAL A 192 -2.49 -4.54 12.23
N ASN A 193 -1.34 -4.04 12.68
CA ASN A 193 -1.11 -3.59 14.05
C ASN A 193 -0.98 -2.07 14.10
N ILE A 194 -1.73 -1.41 14.97
CA ILE A 194 -1.63 0.04 15.23
C ILE A 194 -1.21 0.28 16.67
N THR A 195 -0.09 0.98 16.84
CA THR A 195 0.38 1.51 18.14
C THR A 195 0.13 3.00 18.21
N TYR A 196 -0.52 3.47 19.27
CA TYR A 196 -0.78 4.90 19.47
C TYR A 196 0.28 5.56 20.36
N ILE A 197 0.76 6.71 19.91
CA ILE A 197 1.75 7.53 20.62
C ILE A 197 1.06 8.84 20.97
N ASN A 198 0.79 9.05 22.26
CA ASN A 198 0.12 10.27 22.73
C ASN A 198 1.15 11.40 22.90
N GLU A 199 0.98 12.47 22.14
CA GLU A 199 1.69 13.73 22.30
C GLU A 199 0.96 14.62 23.31
N TYR A 200 1.44 14.64 24.56
CA TYR A 200 0.90 15.56 25.59
C TYR A 200 1.43 16.99 25.45
N LYS A 201 2.56 17.16 24.77
CA LYS A 201 3.16 18.44 24.40
C LYS A 201 3.47 18.39 22.91
N GLN A 202 3.45 19.54 22.25
CA GLN A 202 3.81 19.61 20.84
C GLN A 202 5.31 19.30 20.69
N MET A 203 5.66 18.22 20.01
CA MET A 203 7.05 17.77 19.83
C MET A 203 7.61 18.12 18.44
N GLY A 204 6.82 18.76 17.58
CA GLY A 204 7.19 18.97 16.18
C GLY A 204 7.09 17.68 15.36
N THR A 205 7.28 17.81 14.05
CA THR A 205 7.13 16.71 13.09
C THR A 205 8.20 15.62 13.26
N ALA A 206 9.44 15.98 13.64
CA ALA A 206 10.48 14.99 13.94
C ALA A 206 10.46 14.55 15.40
N GLY A 207 10.28 15.47 16.36
CA GLY A 207 10.44 15.14 17.78
C GLY A 207 9.43 14.11 18.30
N SER A 208 8.25 13.99 17.69
CA SER A 208 7.26 12.96 18.03
C SER A 208 7.79 11.53 17.86
N LEU A 209 8.71 11.30 16.92
CA LEU A 209 9.37 10.00 16.70
C LEU A 209 10.24 9.58 17.89
N SER A 210 10.79 10.54 18.65
CA SER A 210 11.61 10.26 19.84
C SER A 210 10.81 9.63 20.99
N LEU A 211 9.47 9.71 20.94
CA LEU A 211 8.58 9.10 21.94
C LEU A 211 8.44 7.58 21.75
N ILE A 212 8.91 7.04 20.63
CA ILE A 212 8.88 5.60 20.38
C ILE A 212 9.96 4.93 21.20
N LYS A 213 9.55 4.09 22.16
CA LYS A 213 10.48 3.30 22.98
C LYS A 213 11.05 2.08 22.26
N LYS A 214 10.38 1.61 21.21
CA LYS A 214 10.80 0.44 20.43
C LYS A 214 12.05 0.77 19.61
N LYS A 215 13.03 -0.14 19.63
CA LYS A 215 14.16 -0.10 18.70
C LYS A 215 13.73 -0.76 17.39
N PHE A 216 13.87 -0.03 16.29
CA PHE A 216 13.61 -0.57 14.96
C PHE A 216 14.87 -1.22 14.39
N LEU A 217 14.69 -2.35 13.71
CA LEU A 217 15.75 -3.04 12.97
C LEU A 217 15.77 -2.66 11.49
N ASN A 218 14.60 -2.28 10.95
CA ASN A 218 14.42 -1.87 9.56
C ASN A 218 14.16 -0.36 9.48
N ASP A 219 14.35 0.22 8.30
CA ASP A 219 14.02 1.62 8.03
C ASP A 219 12.55 1.90 8.30
N ILE A 220 12.27 3.11 8.77
CA ILE A 220 10.92 3.57 9.10
C ILE A 220 10.41 4.53 8.03
N LEU A 221 9.21 4.26 7.52
CA LEU A 221 8.49 5.19 6.65
C LEU A 221 7.73 6.17 7.55
N VAL A 222 7.86 7.47 7.29
CA VAL A 222 7.26 8.54 8.10
C VAL A 222 6.43 9.43 7.18
N LEU A 223 5.16 9.67 7.53
CA LEU A 223 4.26 10.50 6.71
C LEU A 223 3.42 11.46 7.56
N ASN A 224 3.08 12.60 6.98
CA ASN A 224 1.94 13.40 7.44
C ASN A 224 0.64 12.64 7.17
N GLY A 225 -0.30 12.64 8.11
CA GLY A 225 -1.59 11.95 7.94
C GLY A 225 -2.67 12.74 7.19
N ASP A 226 -2.30 13.83 6.54
CA ASP A 226 -3.20 14.75 5.85
C ASP A 226 -2.91 14.89 4.35
N LEU A 227 -2.28 13.86 3.79
CA LEU A 227 -1.90 13.78 2.39
C LEU A 227 -2.99 13.07 1.56
N PHE A 228 -3.11 13.43 0.29
CA PHE A 228 -3.83 12.63 -0.71
C PHE A 228 -2.85 12.28 -1.82
N THR A 229 -2.55 11.00 -1.96
CA THR A 229 -1.47 10.53 -2.83
C THR A 229 -1.70 9.10 -3.33
N ASP A 230 -1.10 8.75 -4.46
CA ASP A 230 -1.00 7.40 -5.02
C ASP A 230 0.47 6.88 -5.03
N MET A 231 1.31 7.45 -4.17
CA MET A 231 2.75 7.18 -4.12
C MET A 231 3.07 5.68 -3.98
N ASN A 232 4.07 5.24 -4.73
CA ASN A 232 4.66 3.91 -4.56
C ASN A 232 5.75 3.94 -3.48
N PHE A 233 5.36 3.60 -2.25
CA PHE A 233 6.26 3.56 -1.08
C PHE A 233 7.30 2.45 -1.18
N VAL A 234 7.04 1.39 -1.96
CA VAL A 234 8.04 0.34 -2.24
C VAL A 234 9.23 0.91 -3.01
N LYS A 235 8.98 1.65 -4.10
CA LYS A 235 10.04 2.32 -4.88
C LYS A 235 10.82 3.33 -4.05
N LEU A 236 10.14 4.04 -3.14
CA LEU A 236 10.79 4.94 -2.20
C LEU A 236 11.75 4.21 -1.26
N LEU A 237 11.34 3.08 -0.69
CA LEU A 237 12.21 2.24 0.16
C LEU A 237 13.38 1.66 -0.63
N ASP A 238 13.14 1.17 -1.85
CA ASP A 238 14.18 0.64 -2.72
C ASP A 238 15.23 1.70 -3.07
N PHE A 239 14.78 2.94 -3.35
CA PHE A 239 15.68 4.09 -3.55
C PHE A 239 16.49 4.42 -2.29
N HIS A 240 15.84 4.49 -1.12
CA HIS A 240 16.50 4.78 0.14
C HIS A 240 17.65 3.80 0.40
N LYS A 241 17.37 2.51 0.20
CA LYS A 241 18.33 1.41 0.34
C LYS A 241 19.43 1.46 -0.72
N TYR A 242 19.08 1.65 -1.99
CA TYR A 242 20.04 1.74 -3.09
C TYR A 242 21.05 2.88 -2.88
N LYS A 243 20.59 4.03 -2.38
CA LYS A 243 21.46 5.16 -2.03
C LYS A 243 22.18 5.00 -0.70
N ASN A 244 21.92 3.93 0.05
CA ASN A 244 22.42 3.71 1.41
C ASN A 244 22.19 4.94 2.32
N SER A 245 21.00 5.52 2.23
CA SER A 245 20.69 6.80 2.86
C SER A 245 20.56 6.67 4.38
N ASP A 246 21.06 7.65 5.11
CA ASP A 246 20.70 7.85 6.52
C ASP A 246 19.25 8.37 6.62
N ALA A 247 18.86 9.27 5.72
CA ALA A 247 17.50 9.79 5.62
C ALA A 247 17.16 10.13 4.16
N THR A 248 15.90 9.91 3.79
CA THR A 248 15.37 10.30 2.48
C THR A 248 14.14 11.18 2.66
N MET A 249 14.09 12.31 1.98
CA MET A 249 12.92 13.18 1.91
C MET A 249 12.29 13.06 0.53
N VAL A 250 10.97 12.87 0.49
CA VAL A 250 10.22 12.98 -0.76
C VAL A 250 10.01 14.45 -1.08
N VAL A 251 10.29 14.82 -2.33
CA VAL A 251 10.07 16.17 -2.84
C VAL A 251 9.22 16.13 -4.11
N ASN A 252 8.29 17.07 -4.23
CA ASN A 252 7.54 17.28 -5.46
C ASN A 252 7.99 18.58 -6.13
N GLU A 253 7.95 18.61 -7.46
CA GLU A 253 8.20 19.83 -8.22
C GLU A 253 6.94 20.70 -8.26
N LYS A 254 7.09 21.99 -7.95
CA LYS A 254 6.02 22.98 -8.02
C LYS A 254 6.44 24.15 -8.87
N GLU A 255 5.64 24.42 -9.89
CA GLU A 255 5.79 25.58 -10.76
C GLU A 255 5.06 26.79 -10.16
N PHE A 256 5.77 27.91 -10.07
CA PHE A 256 5.21 29.20 -9.74
C PHE A 256 5.37 30.13 -10.94
N GLU A 257 4.25 30.66 -11.40
CA GLU A 257 4.22 31.73 -12.40
C GLU A 257 4.20 33.07 -11.66
N ILE A 258 5.13 33.94 -12.00
CA ILE A 258 5.07 35.34 -11.56
C ILE A 258 4.15 36.06 -12.54
N PRO A 259 2.99 36.62 -12.15
CA PRO A 259 2.00 37.15 -13.09
C PRO A 259 2.37 38.53 -13.66
N TYR A 260 3.67 38.84 -13.76
CA TYR A 260 4.25 40.11 -14.20
C TYR A 260 5.53 39.87 -15.01
N GLY A 261 5.97 40.89 -15.75
CA GLY A 261 7.32 40.93 -16.30
C GLY A 261 8.37 41.04 -15.19
N VAL A 262 9.28 40.06 -15.13
CA VAL A 262 10.43 40.06 -14.23
C VAL A 262 11.63 40.67 -14.95
N ILE A 263 12.25 41.66 -14.32
CA ILE A 263 13.40 42.38 -14.88
C ILE A 263 14.64 42.04 -14.05
N THR A 264 15.66 41.49 -14.69
CA THR A 264 16.97 41.28 -14.07
C THR A 264 17.82 42.52 -14.27
N LEU A 265 18.29 43.12 -13.18
CA LEU A 265 19.10 44.33 -13.19
C LEU A 265 20.55 44.03 -12.77
N LYS A 266 21.49 44.78 -13.35
CA LYS A 266 22.84 44.96 -12.78
C LYS A 266 23.07 46.45 -12.57
N ASN A 267 23.09 46.88 -11.32
CA ASN A 267 22.92 48.28 -10.93
C ASN A 267 21.60 48.82 -11.53
N GLU A 268 21.67 49.85 -12.36
CA GLU A 268 20.51 50.48 -13.01
C GLU A 268 20.28 50.00 -14.45
N LYS A 269 21.14 49.10 -14.98
CA LYS A 269 21.02 48.59 -16.34
C LYS A 269 20.14 47.34 -16.39
N ILE A 270 19.16 47.35 -17.30
CA ILE A 270 18.34 46.18 -17.63
C ILE A 270 19.21 45.16 -18.38
N LEU A 271 19.27 43.93 -17.86
CA LEU A 271 19.97 42.82 -18.49
C LEU A 271 19.00 41.88 -19.23
N GLU A 272 17.86 41.59 -18.61
CA GLU A 272 16.87 40.64 -19.12
C GLU A 272 15.46 41.09 -18.69
N ILE A 273 14.49 40.87 -19.56
CA ILE A 273 13.06 41.00 -19.27
C ILE A 273 12.41 39.68 -19.62
N SER A 274 11.73 39.07 -18.64
CA SER A 274 11.00 37.82 -18.81
C SER A 274 9.54 38.03 -18.47
N GLU A 275 8.65 37.86 -19.45
CA GLU A 275 7.21 38.02 -19.24
C GLU A 275 6.60 36.75 -18.66
N LYS A 276 5.91 36.88 -17.54
CA LYS A 276 5.26 35.78 -16.81
C LYS A 276 6.14 34.53 -16.65
N PRO A 277 7.38 34.68 -16.14
CA PRO A 277 8.29 33.55 -16.02
C PRO A 277 7.72 32.51 -15.07
N LYS A 278 8.02 31.26 -15.40
CA LYS A 278 7.71 30.10 -14.59
C LYS A 278 8.98 29.59 -13.95
N THR A 279 9.00 29.50 -12.64
CA THR A 279 10.12 28.93 -11.88
C THR A 279 9.65 27.68 -11.16
N LYS A 280 10.46 26.63 -11.28
CA LYS A 280 10.23 25.34 -10.65
C LYS A 280 11.02 25.25 -9.35
N PHE A 281 10.34 24.82 -8.29
CA PHE A 281 10.95 24.57 -6.98
C PHE A 281 10.63 23.16 -6.51
N HIS A 282 11.58 22.54 -5.81
CA HIS A 282 11.33 21.30 -5.08
C HIS A 282 10.76 21.64 -3.71
N ILE A 283 9.59 21.08 -3.39
CA ILE A 283 8.90 21.29 -2.11
C ILE A 283 8.85 19.98 -1.33
N ASN A 284 8.97 20.08 0.00
CA ASN A 284 8.86 18.95 0.92
C ASN A 284 7.44 18.36 0.89
N SER A 285 7.34 17.07 0.62
CA SER A 285 6.06 16.37 0.46
C SER A 285 5.46 15.86 1.77
N GLY A 286 6.16 16.01 2.90
CA GLY A 286 5.69 15.45 4.18
C GLY A 286 5.83 13.93 4.27
N ILE A 287 6.70 13.32 3.45
CA ILE A 287 6.96 11.88 3.39
C ILE A 287 8.47 11.67 3.49
N TYR A 288 8.90 10.76 4.36
CA TYR A 288 10.30 10.52 4.67
C TYR A 288 10.57 9.03 4.88
N VAL A 289 11.81 8.61 4.66
CA VAL A 289 12.34 7.32 5.13
C VAL A 289 13.54 7.60 6.00
N LEU A 290 13.56 7.05 7.22
CA LEU A 290 14.66 7.21 8.16
C LEU A 290 15.28 5.85 8.47
N SER A 291 16.60 5.78 8.45
CA SER A 291 17.31 4.60 8.93
C SER A 291 17.18 4.48 10.46
N PRO A 292 17.32 3.27 11.03
CA PRO A 292 17.34 3.08 12.48
C PRO A 292 18.39 3.93 13.20
N ASN A 293 19.50 4.24 12.53
CA ASN A 293 20.57 5.06 13.11
C ASN A 293 20.25 6.54 13.10
N SER A 294 19.52 7.03 12.10
CA SER A 294 19.03 8.41 12.06
C SER A 294 17.95 8.62 13.11
N LEU A 295 17.03 7.67 13.24
CA LEU A 295 15.96 7.73 14.24
C LEU A 295 16.50 7.92 15.67
N LYS A 296 17.60 7.25 16.04
CA LYS A 296 18.26 7.37 17.36
C LYS A 296 18.83 8.76 17.64
N LYS A 297 19.06 9.57 16.60
CA LYS A 297 19.62 10.93 16.75
C LYS A 297 18.54 11.98 16.96
N ILE A 298 17.26 11.63 16.79
CA ILE A 298 16.18 12.59 17.00
C ILE A 298 16.14 12.93 18.50
N PRO A 299 16.32 14.22 18.86
CA PRO A 299 16.32 14.62 20.25
C PRO A 299 14.89 14.61 20.82
N THR A 300 14.75 14.32 22.12
CA THR A 300 13.46 14.38 22.82
C THR A 300 13.09 15.83 23.17
N LYS A 301 12.88 16.65 22.13
CA LYS A 301 12.44 18.05 22.23
C LYS A 301 11.59 18.42 21.02
N PHE A 302 11.04 19.63 21.00
CA PHE A 302 10.43 20.18 19.81
C PHE A 302 11.46 20.27 18.68
N ILE A 303 11.21 19.56 17.57
CA ILE A 303 12.01 19.68 16.35
C ILE A 303 11.14 19.28 15.15
N ASP A 304 11.17 20.09 14.11
CA ASP A 304 10.52 19.77 12.84
C ASP A 304 11.43 18.99 11.91
N MET A 305 10.84 18.29 10.94
CA MET A 305 11.58 17.41 10.05
C MET A 305 12.56 18.17 9.17
N THR A 306 12.26 19.42 8.80
CA THR A 306 13.21 20.28 8.07
C THR A 306 14.45 20.57 8.91
N ASP A 307 14.27 20.95 10.18
CA ASP A 307 15.39 21.26 11.09
C ASP A 307 16.22 20.01 11.37
N PHE A 308 15.57 18.85 11.53
CA PHE A 308 16.26 17.57 11.71
C PHE A 308 17.09 17.19 10.48
N PHE A 309 16.56 17.35 9.27
CA PHE A 309 17.31 17.13 8.03
C PHE A 309 18.50 18.08 7.92
N ASP A 310 18.34 19.36 8.30
CA ASP A 310 19.44 20.33 8.33
C ASP A 310 20.53 19.93 9.33
N GLU A 311 20.18 19.44 10.50
CA GLU A 311 21.14 18.90 11.47
C GLU A 311 21.90 17.69 10.89
N MET A 312 21.21 16.78 10.20
CA MET A 312 21.84 15.63 9.55
C MET A 312 22.81 16.04 8.44
N ILE A 313 22.45 17.04 7.62
CA ILE A 313 23.31 17.60 6.58
C ILE A 313 24.58 18.21 7.19
N LYS A 314 24.43 19.02 8.26
CA LYS A 314 25.57 19.61 8.99
C LYS A 314 26.50 18.54 9.58
N GLN A 315 25.95 17.41 10.00
CA GLN A 315 26.70 16.24 10.48
C GLN A 315 27.26 15.35 9.35
N LYS A 316 27.18 15.80 8.08
CA LYS A 316 27.64 15.07 6.89
C LYS A 316 27.05 13.67 6.78
N LYS A 317 25.78 13.50 7.17
CA LYS A 317 25.03 12.24 6.98
C LYS A 317 24.56 12.11 5.54
N ASN A 318 24.32 10.88 5.11
CA ASN A 318 23.89 10.60 3.74
C ASN A 318 22.38 10.89 3.59
N VAL A 319 22.05 12.15 3.30
CA VAL A 319 20.68 12.62 3.16
C VAL A 319 20.36 12.76 1.67
N ASN A 320 19.28 12.15 1.20
CA ASN A 320 18.90 12.15 -0.22
C ASN A 320 17.47 12.65 -0.43
N ALA A 321 17.24 13.28 -1.58
CA ALA A 321 15.89 13.63 -2.04
C ALA A 321 15.37 12.57 -3.03
N TYR A 322 14.13 12.11 -2.83
CA TYR A 322 13.38 11.31 -3.80
C TYR A 322 12.40 12.23 -4.55
N ILE A 323 12.68 12.51 -5.82
CA ILE A 323 11.81 13.36 -6.64
C ILE A 323 10.63 12.53 -7.12
N SER A 324 9.43 12.90 -6.66
CA SER A 324 8.17 12.20 -6.96
C SER A 324 7.39 12.92 -8.05
N ASN A 325 6.94 12.14 -9.04
CA ASN A 325 6.00 12.57 -10.09
C ASN A 325 4.59 11.98 -9.88
N GLU A 326 4.40 11.24 -8.78
CA GLU A 326 3.11 10.69 -8.37
C GLU A 326 2.14 11.79 -7.91
N LEU A 327 0.85 11.47 -7.88
CA LEU A 327 -0.17 12.38 -7.38
C LEU A 327 0.14 12.69 -5.92
N TRP A 328 0.19 13.97 -5.58
CA TRP A 328 0.39 14.43 -4.22
C TRP A 328 -0.36 15.73 -3.98
N ILE A 329 -1.15 15.75 -2.91
CA ILE A 329 -1.89 16.92 -2.45
C ILE A 329 -1.75 16.99 -0.92
N ASP A 330 -1.03 17.99 -0.41
CA ASP A 330 -1.16 18.40 1.00
C ASP A 330 -2.49 19.15 1.18
N ILE A 331 -3.39 18.58 1.98
CA ILE A 331 -4.72 19.13 2.24
C ILE A 331 -4.62 20.29 3.25
N GLY A 332 -3.70 21.23 3.08
CA GLY A 332 -3.45 22.31 4.05
C GLY A 332 -4.55 23.38 4.16
N SER A 333 -5.45 23.45 3.18
CA SER A 333 -6.45 24.53 3.05
C SER A 333 -7.77 24.04 2.45
N ILE A 334 -8.84 24.84 2.58
CA ILE A 334 -10.15 24.55 1.97
C ILE A 334 -10.04 24.41 0.45
N LYS A 335 -9.16 25.19 -0.20
CA LYS A 335 -8.92 25.12 -1.65
C LYS A 335 -8.37 23.75 -2.03
N GLU A 336 -7.33 23.27 -1.32
CA GLU A 336 -6.74 21.95 -1.58
C GLU A 336 -7.72 20.82 -1.25
N PHE A 337 -8.46 20.93 -0.14
CA PHE A 337 -9.52 19.97 0.20
C PHE A 337 -10.63 19.89 -0.85
N LYS A 338 -10.99 21.01 -1.48
CA LYS A 338 -11.98 21.00 -2.59
C LYS A 338 -11.40 20.36 -3.86
N LYS A 339 -10.09 20.44 -4.12
CA LYS A 339 -9.49 19.79 -5.30
C LYS A 339 -9.63 18.27 -5.24
N THR A 340 -9.57 17.67 -4.06
CA THR A 340 -9.69 16.21 -3.92
C THR A 340 -11.06 15.68 -4.34
N LYS A 341 -12.11 16.53 -4.32
CA LYS A 341 -13.44 16.18 -4.82
C LYS A 341 -13.51 15.90 -6.32
N LYS A 342 -12.47 16.22 -7.11
CA LYS A 342 -12.46 15.91 -8.55
C LYS A 342 -12.14 14.45 -8.85
N PHE A 343 -11.68 13.70 -7.85
CA PHE A 343 -11.28 12.30 -7.99
C PHE A 343 -12.40 11.32 -7.58
N PHE A 344 -13.59 11.84 -7.27
CA PHE A 344 -14.80 11.12 -6.85
C PHE A 344 -16.01 11.82 -7.46
#